data_AF-A0A531LHJ1-F1
#
_entry.id   AF-A0A531LHJ1-F1
#
_cell.length_a   1.000
_cell.length_b   1.000
_cell.length_c   1.000
_cell.angle_alpha   90.00
_cell.angle_beta   90.00
_cell.angle_gamma   90.00
#
_symmetry.space_group_name_H-M   'P 1'
#
loop_
_entity.id
_entity.type
_entity.pdbx_description
1 polymer ?
#
loop_
_entity_poly.entity_id
_entity_poly.type
_entity_poly.pdbx_seq_one_letter_code
_entity_poly.pdbx_strand_id
1 'polypeptide(L)'
;FYTAEMVVMTALLVWNRWSPGRLVLVMAFIFTAIVSVASFINLSYFNFERKAPWLWFLVYLASVAVSGLFLWRARARPSAKGVTLNPAWRGYMPVESAILGLYGVGLLLFPLAFGSIWPWPIDAFHAQVYSAIFLAGAGGTYLVWRSAPREELLVLGLAQFLVGLLAILGLVITDAAVHRIDWTATRTLCWLALFGWIGISGVCKLYAASRYFGLQSA
;
A
#
# COMPACT_ATOMS: atom_id res chain seq x y z
N PHE A 1 -7.66 -5.34 2.49
CA PHE A 1 -6.19 -5.24 2.49
C PHE A 1 -5.53 -6.59 2.22
N TYR A 2 -5.67 -7.60 3.10
CA TYR A 2 -5.12 -8.94 2.89
C TYR A 2 -5.52 -9.60 1.56
N THR A 3 -6.75 -9.41 1.08
CA THR A 3 -7.17 -9.94 -0.24
C THR A 3 -6.38 -9.35 -1.40
N ALA A 4 -6.04 -8.05 -1.34
CA ALA A 4 -5.24 -7.40 -2.38
C ALA A 4 -3.82 -7.96 -2.40
N GLU A 5 -3.25 -8.20 -1.22
CA GLU A 5 -1.95 -8.85 -1.06
C GLU A 5 -1.96 -10.29 -1.60
N MET A 6 -3.00 -11.08 -1.31
CA MET A 6 -3.15 -12.45 -1.83
C MET A 6 -3.25 -12.50 -3.36
N VAL A 7 -3.98 -11.55 -3.97
CA VAL A 7 -4.08 -11.45 -5.43
C VAL A 7 -2.71 -11.10 -6.04
N VAL A 8 -1.98 -10.18 -5.43
CA VAL A 8 -0.63 -9.80 -5.87
C VAL A 8 0.36 -10.96 -5.71
N MET A 9 0.32 -11.69 -4.59
CA MET A 9 1.16 -12.88 -4.39
C MET A 9 0.81 -14.01 -5.37
N THR A 10 -0.47 -14.19 -5.68
CA THR A 10 -0.90 -15.16 -6.70
C THR A 10 -0.37 -14.77 -8.09
N ALA A 11 -0.42 -13.48 -8.44
CA ALA A 11 0.16 -12.99 -9.69
C ALA A 11 1.68 -13.21 -9.75
N LEU A 12 2.40 -13.12 -8.63
CA LEU A 12 3.82 -13.46 -8.54
C LEU A 12 4.12 -14.96 -8.72
N LEU A 13 3.26 -15.84 -8.21
CA LEU A 13 3.42 -17.29 -8.42
C LEU A 13 3.26 -17.67 -9.89
N VAL A 14 2.41 -16.95 -10.63
CA VAL A 14 2.21 -17.14 -12.07
C VAL A 14 3.32 -16.48 -12.89
N TRP A 15 3.77 -15.28 -12.51
CA TRP A 15 4.92 -14.59 -13.10
C TRP A 15 6.17 -14.78 -12.22
N ASN A 16 6.82 -15.94 -12.33
CA ASN A 16 8.09 -16.26 -11.66
C ASN A 16 9.26 -15.38 -12.18
N ARG A 17 9.19 -14.07 -11.98
CA ARG A 17 10.15 -13.05 -12.39
C ARG A 17 10.54 -12.20 -11.19
N TRP A 18 11.83 -11.89 -11.09
CA TRP A 18 12.40 -11.08 -10.01
C TRP A 18 11.81 -9.66 -9.92
N SER A 19 11.46 -9.07 -11.06
CA SER A 19 10.96 -7.68 -11.18
C SER A 19 9.73 -7.42 -10.29
N PRO A 20 8.57 -8.07 -10.51
CA PRO A 20 7.42 -7.83 -9.63
C PRO A 20 7.67 -8.30 -8.19
N GLY A 21 8.47 -9.35 -7.98
CA GLY A 21 8.84 -9.84 -6.64
C GLY A 21 9.60 -8.80 -5.81
N ARG A 22 10.50 -8.02 -6.44
CA ARG A 22 11.26 -6.94 -5.79
C ARG A 22 10.32 -5.87 -5.23
N LEU A 23 9.39 -5.38 -6.06
CA LEU A 23 8.44 -4.35 -5.64
C LEU A 23 7.61 -4.83 -4.44
N VAL A 24 7.03 -6.02 -4.54
CA VAL A 24 6.19 -6.59 -3.48
C VAL A 24 6.99 -6.82 -2.21
N LEU A 25 8.23 -7.31 -2.31
CA LEU A 25 9.12 -7.47 -1.15
C LEU A 25 9.42 -6.13 -0.46
N VAL A 26 9.69 -5.06 -1.22
CA VAL A 26 9.93 -3.72 -0.65
C VAL A 26 8.67 -3.19 0.05
N MET A 27 7.51 -3.28 -0.61
CA MET A 27 6.25 -2.82 -0.04
C MET A 27 5.87 -3.63 1.22
N ALA A 28 6.05 -4.95 1.18
CA ALA A 28 5.80 -5.84 2.32
C ALA A 28 6.76 -5.55 3.48
N PHE A 29 8.05 -5.32 3.20
CA PHE A 29 9.02 -4.94 4.23
C PHE A 29 8.64 -3.62 4.90
N ILE A 30 8.33 -2.57 4.12
CA ILE A 30 7.90 -1.28 4.66
C ILE A 30 6.63 -1.47 5.50
N PHE A 31 5.62 -2.14 4.95
CA PHE A 31 4.36 -2.36 5.65
C PHE A 31 4.58 -3.08 7.00
N THR A 32 5.25 -4.22 6.97
CA THR A 32 5.44 -5.06 8.16
C THR A 32 6.38 -4.42 9.18
N ALA A 33 7.38 -3.65 8.75
CA ALA A 33 8.26 -2.91 9.64
C ALA A 33 7.50 -1.81 10.39
N ILE A 34 6.68 -1.02 9.68
CA ILE A 34 5.88 0.04 10.29
C ILE A 34 4.85 -0.55 11.27
N VAL A 35 4.14 -1.62 10.88
CA VAL A 35 3.19 -2.28 11.78
C VAL A 35 3.88 -2.85 13.02
N SER A 36 5.07 -3.45 12.87
CA SER A 36 5.86 -3.94 14.00
C SER A 36 6.24 -2.81 14.96
N VAL A 37 6.80 -1.71 14.43
CA VAL A 37 7.19 -0.54 15.23
C VAL A 37 5.98 0.07 15.94
N ALA A 38 4.87 0.28 15.22
CA ALA A 38 3.64 0.80 15.82
C ALA A 38 3.10 -0.14 16.92
N SER A 39 3.21 -1.46 16.74
CA SER A 39 2.78 -2.44 17.75
C SER A 39 3.66 -2.38 19.00
N PHE A 40 4.98 -2.18 18.87
CA PHE A 40 5.87 -2.01 20.02
C PHE A 40 5.66 -0.69 20.76
N ILE A 41 5.36 0.38 20.04
CA ILE A 41 5.06 1.68 20.68
C ILE A 41 3.77 1.59 21.51
N ASN A 42 2.81 0.76 21.08
CA ASN A 42 1.48 0.65 21.69
C ASN A 42 1.26 -0.69 22.43
N LEU A 43 2.28 -1.21 23.12
CA LEU A 43 2.17 -2.50 23.84
C LEU A 43 0.99 -2.56 24.83
N SER A 44 0.59 -1.42 25.41
CA SER A 44 -0.53 -1.32 26.33
C SER A 44 -1.89 -1.69 25.72
N TYR A 45 -2.03 -1.65 24.38
CA TYR A 45 -3.26 -2.06 23.70
C TYR A 45 -3.41 -3.59 23.59
N PHE A 46 -2.35 -4.36 23.86
CA PHE A 46 -2.35 -5.80 23.69
C PHE A 46 -2.57 -6.53 25.02
N ASN A 47 -3.59 -7.40 25.07
CA ASN A 47 -3.78 -8.33 26.19
C ASN A 47 -2.98 -9.63 25.96
N PHE A 48 -1.80 -9.71 26.57
CA PHE A 48 -0.89 -10.86 26.47
C PHE A 48 -1.31 -12.12 27.24
N GLU A 49 -2.43 -12.09 27.98
CA GLU A 49 -3.08 -13.30 28.50
C GLU A 49 -3.65 -14.16 27.35
N ARG A 50 -3.92 -13.53 26.20
CA ARG A 50 -4.42 -14.21 25.00
C ARG A 50 -3.26 -14.59 24.08
N LYS A 51 -3.42 -15.69 23.35
CA LYS A 51 -2.44 -16.13 22.33
C LYS A 51 -2.39 -15.23 21.09
N ALA A 52 -3.46 -14.47 20.81
CA ALA A 52 -3.58 -13.70 19.58
C ALA A 52 -2.52 -12.58 19.44
N PRO A 53 -2.22 -11.76 20.46
CA PRO A 53 -1.10 -10.81 20.39
C PRO A 53 0.26 -11.46 20.13
N TRP A 54 0.55 -12.59 20.79
CA TRP A 54 1.80 -13.32 20.53
C TRP A 54 1.93 -13.75 19.07
N LEU A 55 0.85 -14.26 18.49
CA LEU A 55 0.81 -14.61 17.07
C LEU A 55 0.95 -13.38 16.17
N TRP A 56 0.32 -12.25 16.52
CA TRP A 56 0.48 -10.98 15.81
C TRP A 56 1.95 -10.56 15.74
N PHE A 57 2.63 -10.47 16.89
CA PHE A 57 4.05 -10.11 16.94
C PHE A 57 4.92 -11.12 16.17
N LEU A 58 4.67 -12.42 16.33
CA LEU A 58 5.41 -13.45 15.61
C LEU A 58 5.30 -13.27 14.09
N VAL A 59 4.08 -13.10 13.57
CA VAL A 59 3.83 -12.96 12.12
C VAL A 59 4.47 -11.69 11.55
N TYR A 60 4.33 -10.55 12.24
CA TYR A 60 4.88 -9.29 11.74
C TYR A 60 6.41 -9.27 11.85
N LEU A 61 7.00 -9.71 12.95
CA LEU A 61 8.46 -9.77 13.12
C LEU A 61 9.10 -10.78 12.17
N ALA A 62 8.51 -11.96 12.01
CA ALA A 62 8.98 -12.94 11.04
C ALA A 62 8.91 -12.39 9.62
N SER A 63 7.81 -11.72 9.25
CA SER A 63 7.67 -11.10 7.93
C SER A 63 8.72 -10.02 7.68
N VAL A 64 9.03 -9.17 8.68
CA VAL A 64 10.11 -8.16 8.59
C VAL A 64 11.46 -8.84 8.38
N ALA A 65 11.78 -9.86 9.19
CA ALA A 65 13.05 -10.57 9.11
C ALA A 65 13.22 -11.28 7.76
N VAL A 66 12.19 -11.98 7.30
CA VAL A 66 12.20 -12.71 6.02
C VAL A 66 12.33 -11.75 4.85
N SER A 67 11.44 -10.75 4.75
CA SER A 67 11.47 -9.79 3.65
C SER A 67 12.79 -8.99 3.64
N GLY A 68 13.28 -8.57 4.81
CA GLY A 68 14.59 -7.91 4.96
C GLY A 68 15.76 -8.79 4.51
N LEU A 69 15.76 -10.08 4.88
CA LEU A 69 16.79 -11.04 4.46
C LEU A 69 16.79 -11.24 2.94
N PHE A 70 15.62 -11.38 2.32
CA PHE A 70 15.50 -11.53 0.87
C PHE A 70 15.95 -10.27 0.13
N LEU A 71 15.57 -9.09 0.61
CA LEU A 71 16.03 -7.81 0.05
C LEU A 71 17.56 -7.67 0.17
N TRP A 72 18.13 -8.02 1.32
CA TRP A 72 19.58 -8.00 1.52
C TRP A 72 20.31 -8.96 0.58
N ARG A 73 19.86 -10.21 0.48
CA ARG A 73 20.46 -11.21 -0.42
C ARG A 73 20.35 -10.81 -1.88
N ALA A 74 19.28 -10.13 -2.26
CA ALA A 74 19.02 -9.75 -3.63
C ALA A 74 19.49 -8.34 -4.01
N ARG A 75 20.17 -7.62 -3.10
CA ARG A 75 20.64 -6.24 -3.32
C ARG A 75 21.55 -6.05 -4.53
N ALA A 76 22.28 -7.10 -4.92
CA ALA A 76 23.19 -7.08 -6.06
C ALA A 76 22.49 -7.37 -7.40
N ARG A 77 21.20 -7.74 -7.38
CA ARG A 77 20.46 -8.05 -8.61
C ARG A 77 20.02 -6.75 -9.29
N PRO A 78 20.35 -6.56 -10.57
CA PRO A 78 19.94 -5.36 -11.30
C PRO A 78 18.41 -5.30 -11.43
N SER A 79 17.89 -4.08 -11.52
CA SER A 79 16.50 -3.84 -11.91
C SER A 79 16.23 -4.46 -13.28
N ALA A 80 15.03 -5.00 -13.49
CA ALA A 80 14.61 -5.31 -14.86
C ALA A 80 14.64 -4.06 -15.74
N LYS A 81 14.84 -4.26 -17.05
CA LYS A 81 14.86 -3.17 -18.03
C LYS A 81 13.57 -2.37 -17.92
N GLY A 82 13.74 -1.10 -17.60
CA GLY A 82 12.67 -0.14 -17.45
C GLY A 82 12.02 0.25 -18.76
N VAL A 83 10.79 0.75 -18.66
CA VAL A 83 10.14 1.45 -19.76
C VAL A 83 10.34 2.95 -19.59
N THR A 84 10.54 3.68 -20.68
CA THR A 84 10.59 5.15 -20.62
C THR A 84 9.21 5.70 -20.28
N LEU A 85 9.05 6.18 -19.04
CA LEU A 85 7.85 6.90 -18.61
C LEU A 85 7.67 8.17 -19.46
N ASN A 86 6.44 8.39 -19.92
CA ASN A 86 6.02 9.66 -20.51
C ASN A 86 6.30 10.81 -19.51
N PRO A 87 6.73 12.00 -19.95
CA PRO A 87 6.88 13.20 -19.12
C PRO A 87 5.79 13.43 -18.06
N ALA A 88 4.51 13.19 -18.40
CA ALA A 88 3.40 13.34 -17.46
C ALA A 88 3.54 12.40 -16.23
N TRP A 89 3.91 11.15 -16.45
CA TRP A 89 4.13 10.16 -15.39
C TRP A 89 5.40 10.45 -14.58
N ARG A 90 6.44 11.01 -15.22
CA ARG A 90 7.66 11.43 -14.52
C ARG A 90 7.41 12.55 -13.52
N GLY A 91 6.46 13.45 -13.81
CA GLY A 91 6.01 14.49 -12.88
C GLY A 91 5.03 13.98 -11.84
N TYR A 92 4.06 13.14 -12.24
CA TYR A 92 2.99 12.68 -11.35
C TYR A 92 3.46 11.70 -10.25
N MET A 93 4.26 10.67 -10.59
CA MET A 93 4.66 9.65 -9.62
C MET A 93 5.41 10.17 -8.38
N PRO A 94 6.38 11.12 -8.47
CA PRO A 94 7.02 11.66 -7.28
C PRO A 94 6.04 12.48 -6.43
N VAL A 95 5.09 13.19 -7.05
CA VAL A 95 4.04 13.91 -6.32
C VAL A 95 3.12 12.93 -5.60
N GLU A 96 2.69 11.86 -6.26
CA GLU A 96 1.89 10.81 -5.64
C GLU A 96 2.64 10.15 -4.46
N SER A 97 3.91 9.79 -4.66
CA SER A 97 4.76 9.24 -3.61
C SER A 97 4.90 10.20 -2.43
N ALA A 98 5.10 11.49 -2.68
CA ALA A 98 5.19 12.50 -1.64
C ALA A 98 3.87 12.66 -0.88
N ILE A 99 2.72 12.70 -1.55
CA ILE A 99 1.40 12.80 -0.89
C ILE A 99 1.14 11.58 -0.01
N LEU A 100 1.33 10.37 -0.54
CA LEU A 100 1.17 9.13 0.23
C LEU A 100 2.15 9.06 1.40
N GLY A 101 3.40 9.47 1.16
CA GLY A 101 4.45 9.50 2.18
C GLY A 101 4.14 10.48 3.30
N LEU A 102 3.76 11.71 2.97
CA LEU A 102 3.38 12.75 3.93
C LEU A 102 2.15 12.34 4.74
N TYR A 103 1.13 11.77 4.10
CA TYR A 103 -0.06 11.30 4.81
C TYR A 103 0.26 10.11 5.73
N GLY A 104 1.09 9.17 5.27
CA GLY A 104 1.58 8.05 6.07
C GLY A 104 2.40 8.51 7.28
N VAL A 105 3.39 9.38 7.08
CA VAL A 105 4.18 9.97 8.18
C VAL A 105 3.27 10.76 9.14
N GLY A 106 2.30 11.49 8.61
CA GLY A 106 1.30 12.20 9.39
C GLY A 106 0.48 11.28 10.29
N LEU A 107 -0.01 10.15 9.76
CA LEU A 107 -0.69 9.12 10.55
C LEU A 107 0.22 8.45 11.58
N LEU A 108 1.51 8.33 11.31
CA LEU A 108 2.47 7.71 12.22
C LEU A 108 2.84 8.62 13.40
N LEU A 109 3.11 9.90 13.13
CA LEU A 109 3.62 10.88 14.12
C LEU A 109 2.51 11.71 14.77
N PHE A 110 1.43 11.99 14.04
CA PHE A 110 0.30 12.82 14.48
C PHE A 110 -1.04 12.08 14.26
N PRO A 111 -1.21 10.87 14.83
CA PRO A 111 -2.28 9.97 14.47
C PRO A 111 -3.69 10.54 14.66
N LEU A 112 -3.92 11.33 15.70
CA LEU A 112 -5.23 11.92 15.99
C LEU A 112 -5.60 13.03 14.98
N ALA A 113 -4.62 13.80 14.51
CA ALA A 113 -4.86 14.88 13.55
C ALA A 113 -5.19 14.31 12.16
N PHE A 114 -4.33 13.41 11.66
CA PHE A 114 -4.48 12.82 10.33
C PHE A 114 -5.58 11.74 10.29
N GLY A 115 -5.80 11.03 11.40
CA GLY A 115 -6.90 10.08 11.55
C GLY A 115 -8.28 10.74 11.57
N SER A 116 -8.35 12.05 11.85
CA SER A 116 -9.63 12.78 11.90
C SER A 116 -10.33 12.91 10.54
N ILE A 117 -9.65 12.63 9.43
CA ILE A 117 -10.25 12.60 8.08
C ILE A 117 -11.13 11.36 7.89
N TRP A 118 -10.96 10.33 8.72
CA TRP A 118 -11.68 9.08 8.58
C TRP A 118 -13.18 9.27 8.88
N PRO A 119 -14.09 8.64 8.12
CA PRO A 119 -15.53 8.76 8.32
C PRO A 119 -16.01 8.20 9.67
N TRP A 120 -15.17 7.41 10.34
CA TRP A 120 -15.39 6.86 11.67
C TRP A 120 -14.21 7.19 12.59
N PRO A 121 -14.43 7.23 13.91
CA PRO A 121 -13.34 7.47 14.85
C PRO A 121 -12.35 6.31 14.82
N ILE A 122 -11.07 6.64 14.73
CA ILE A 122 -9.97 5.71 14.90
C ILE A 122 -9.09 6.19 16.05
N ASP A 123 -8.59 5.25 16.85
CA ASP A 123 -7.62 5.57 17.90
C ASP A 123 -6.21 5.75 17.32
N ALA A 124 -5.28 6.15 18.19
CA ALA A 124 -3.90 6.42 17.80
C ALA A 124 -3.21 5.17 17.23
N PHE A 125 -3.45 4.01 17.83
CA PHE A 125 -2.83 2.76 17.41
C PHE A 125 -3.28 2.35 16.00
N HIS A 126 -4.58 2.39 15.71
CA HIS A 126 -5.12 2.05 14.38
C HIS A 126 -4.64 3.04 13.32
N ALA A 127 -4.60 4.34 13.62
CA ALA A 127 -4.04 5.34 12.71
C ALA A 127 -2.57 5.03 12.36
N GLN A 128 -1.74 4.69 13.35
CA GLN A 128 -0.34 4.32 13.14
C GLN A 128 -0.20 3.00 12.37
N VAL A 129 -1.03 2.00 12.63
CA VAL A 129 -1.03 0.74 11.85
C VAL A 129 -1.44 1.01 10.40
N TYR A 130 -2.48 1.82 10.17
CA TYR A 130 -2.94 2.17 8.82
C TYR A 130 -1.95 3.04 8.05
N SER A 131 -1.08 3.79 8.74
CA SER A 131 0.03 4.52 8.10
C SER A 131 0.89 3.64 7.20
N ALA A 132 1.05 2.36 7.57
CA ALA A 132 1.85 1.38 6.85
C ALA A 132 1.39 1.21 5.39
N ILE A 133 0.07 1.30 5.13
CA ILE A 133 -0.52 1.19 3.79
C ILE A 133 -0.01 2.34 2.90
N PHE A 134 -0.05 3.56 3.43
CA PHE A 134 0.35 4.76 2.71
C PHE A 134 1.87 4.83 2.51
N LEU A 135 2.65 4.46 3.53
CA LEU A 135 4.12 4.41 3.43
C LEU A 135 4.60 3.32 2.47
N ALA A 136 3.97 2.13 2.48
CA ALA A 136 4.27 1.08 1.51
C ALA A 136 3.88 1.52 0.09
N GLY A 137 2.73 2.17 -0.08
CA GLY A 137 2.32 2.76 -1.35
C GLY A 137 3.30 3.82 -1.85
N ALA A 138 3.75 4.72 -0.97
CA ALA A 138 4.75 5.75 -1.28
C ALA A 138 6.08 5.14 -1.72
N GLY A 139 6.58 4.14 -0.98
CA GLY A 139 7.81 3.42 -1.31
C GLY A 139 7.71 2.63 -2.62
N GLY A 140 6.57 1.97 -2.87
CA GLY A 140 6.30 1.28 -4.11
C GLY A 140 6.28 2.23 -5.32
N THR A 141 5.54 3.34 -5.21
CA THR A 141 5.48 4.37 -6.26
C THR A 141 6.86 4.98 -6.52
N TYR A 142 7.64 5.26 -5.48
CA TYR A 142 9.00 5.78 -5.62
C TYR A 142 9.94 4.81 -6.33
N LEU A 143 9.87 3.53 -5.99
CA LEU A 143 10.68 2.48 -6.60
C LEU A 143 10.35 2.33 -8.10
N VAL A 144 9.06 2.30 -8.43
CA VAL A 144 8.60 2.25 -9.83
C VAL A 144 8.97 3.53 -10.58
N TRP A 145 8.93 4.69 -9.95
CA TRP A 145 9.35 5.93 -10.61
C TRP A 145 10.81 5.91 -11.07
N ARG A 146 11.72 5.31 -10.29
CA ARG A 146 13.16 5.26 -10.64
C ARG A 146 13.49 4.37 -11.83
N SER A 147 12.82 3.23 -11.95
CA SER A 147 13.18 2.21 -12.96
C SER A 147 12.04 1.82 -13.91
N ALA A 148 10.80 2.10 -13.55
CA ALA A 148 9.56 1.78 -14.27
C ALA A 148 9.54 0.44 -15.02
N PRO A 149 9.91 -0.70 -14.41
CA PRO A 149 9.68 -1.99 -15.06
C PRO A 149 8.17 -2.19 -15.20
N ARG A 150 7.78 -2.74 -16.35
CA ARG A 150 6.36 -2.91 -16.68
C ARG A 150 5.61 -3.80 -15.69
N GLU A 151 6.21 -4.91 -15.28
CA GLU A 151 5.61 -5.82 -14.32
C GLU A 151 5.41 -5.15 -12.95
N GLU A 152 6.35 -4.31 -12.53
CA GLU A 152 6.20 -3.53 -11.29
C GLU A 152 5.10 -2.48 -11.42
N LEU A 153 4.98 -1.84 -12.60
CA LEU A 153 3.88 -0.90 -12.86
C LEU A 153 2.51 -1.57 -12.83
N LEU A 154 2.39 -2.79 -13.39
CA LEU A 154 1.17 -3.60 -13.31
C LEU A 154 0.82 -3.95 -11.87
N VAL A 155 1.79 -4.46 -11.11
CA VAL A 155 1.56 -4.90 -9.73
C VAL A 155 1.22 -3.71 -8.84
N LEU A 156 1.94 -2.58 -8.96
CA LEU A 156 1.62 -1.36 -8.24
C LEU A 156 0.22 -0.84 -8.61
N GLY A 157 -0.10 -0.82 -9.91
CA GLY A 157 -1.40 -0.39 -10.39
C GLY A 157 -2.54 -1.25 -9.85
N LEU A 158 -2.37 -2.58 -9.86
CA LEU A 158 -3.32 -3.52 -9.30
C LEU A 158 -3.48 -3.34 -7.79
N ALA A 159 -2.38 -3.20 -7.06
CA ALA A 159 -2.39 -2.99 -5.62
C ALA A 159 -3.15 -1.71 -5.25
N GLN A 160 -2.86 -0.59 -5.93
CA GLN A 160 -3.55 0.68 -5.67
C GLN A 160 -5.02 0.64 -6.08
N PHE A 161 -5.34 0.05 -7.23
CA PHE A 161 -6.73 -0.15 -7.64
C PHE A 161 -7.52 -0.93 -6.58
N LEU A 162 -6.99 -2.06 -6.13
CA LEU A 162 -7.65 -2.88 -5.12
C LEU A 162 -7.73 -2.18 -3.76
N VAL A 163 -6.70 -1.42 -3.35
CA VAL A 163 -6.75 -0.64 -2.11
C VAL A 163 -7.85 0.42 -2.19
N GLY A 164 -7.91 1.19 -3.26
CA GLY A 164 -8.95 2.22 -3.46
C GLY A 164 -10.35 1.62 -3.50
N LEU A 165 -10.55 0.59 -4.34
CA LEU A 165 -11.84 -0.05 -4.53
C LEU A 165 -12.33 -0.75 -3.26
N LEU A 166 -11.51 -1.60 -2.64
CA LEU A 166 -11.94 -2.39 -1.49
C LEU A 166 -12.13 -1.54 -0.24
N ALA A 167 -11.42 -0.43 -0.09
CA ALA A 167 -11.66 0.51 1.00
C ALA A 167 -13.05 1.15 0.87
N ILE A 168 -13.39 1.67 -0.31
CA ILE A 168 -14.69 2.30 -0.56
C ILE A 168 -15.83 1.28 -0.45
N LEU A 169 -15.67 0.10 -1.07
CA LEU A 169 -16.67 -0.97 -0.96
C LEU A 169 -16.85 -1.42 0.49
N GLY A 170 -15.75 -1.57 1.24
CA GLY A 170 -15.80 -1.92 2.66
C GLY A 170 -16.59 -0.90 3.48
N LEU A 171 -16.40 0.40 3.21
CA LEU A 171 -17.17 1.48 3.84
C LEU A 171 -18.66 1.37 3.50
N VAL A 172 -19.01 1.26 2.21
CA VAL A 172 -20.40 1.17 1.75
C VAL A 172 -21.10 -0.06 2.35
N ILE A 173 -20.47 -1.23 2.32
CA ILE A 173 -21.04 -2.48 2.85
C ILE A 173 -21.24 -2.38 4.36
N THR A 174 -20.26 -1.84 5.08
CA THR A 174 -20.34 -1.70 6.54
C THR A 174 -21.43 -0.69 6.92
N ASP A 175 -21.50 0.44 6.22
CA ASP A 175 -22.52 1.45 6.49
C ASP A 175 -23.94 0.98 6.12
N ALA A 176 -24.09 0.18 5.05
CA ALA A 176 -25.38 -0.44 4.73
C ALA A 176 -25.91 -1.36 5.85
N ALA A 177 -25.03 -1.84 6.73
CA ALA A 177 -25.42 -2.60 7.92
C ALA A 177 -25.64 -1.70 9.15
N VAL A 178 -24.77 -0.72 9.39
CA VAL A 178 -24.72 0.00 10.68
C VAL A 178 -25.33 1.41 10.61
N HIS A 179 -25.43 2.03 9.43
CA HIS A 179 -26.01 3.35 9.17
C HIS A 179 -25.46 4.45 10.08
N ARG A 180 -24.13 4.56 10.14
CA ARG A 180 -23.41 5.50 11.02
C ARG A 180 -22.62 6.57 10.26
N ILE A 181 -22.46 6.43 8.96
CA ILE A 181 -21.64 7.33 8.16
C ILE A 181 -22.49 8.50 7.66
N ASP A 182 -22.02 9.70 7.96
CA ASP A 182 -22.50 10.90 7.30
C ASP A 182 -21.80 11.04 5.94
N TRP A 183 -22.53 10.73 4.87
CA TRP A 183 -22.05 10.80 3.49
C TRP A 183 -21.87 12.23 2.98
N THR A 184 -22.44 13.23 3.66
CA THR A 184 -22.34 14.64 3.30
C THR A 184 -21.21 15.36 4.03
N ALA A 185 -20.69 14.77 5.10
CA ALA A 185 -19.59 15.33 5.87
C ALA A 185 -18.32 15.52 5.00
N THR A 186 -17.69 16.69 5.11
CA THR A 186 -16.47 17.03 4.37
C THR A 186 -15.36 16.00 4.59
N ARG A 187 -15.23 15.44 5.81
CA ARG A 187 -14.24 14.42 6.14
C ARG A 187 -14.47 13.14 5.32
N THR A 188 -15.71 12.67 5.24
CA THR A 188 -16.09 11.52 4.43
C THR A 188 -15.78 11.75 2.95
N LEU A 189 -16.10 12.93 2.42
CA LEU A 189 -15.78 13.29 1.04
C LEU A 189 -14.26 13.34 0.79
N CYS A 190 -13.47 13.90 1.70
CA CYS A 190 -12.01 13.90 1.61
C CYS A 190 -11.43 12.47 1.62
N TRP A 191 -11.96 11.61 2.48
CA TRP A 191 -11.55 10.21 2.55
C TRP A 191 -11.90 9.45 1.27
N LEU A 192 -13.12 9.64 0.75
CA LEU A 192 -13.55 9.07 -0.54
C LEU A 192 -12.70 9.58 -1.70
N ALA A 193 -12.37 10.88 -1.71
CA ALA A 193 -11.50 11.47 -2.72
C ALA A 193 -10.07 10.88 -2.66
N LEU A 194 -9.52 10.67 -1.47
CA LEU A 194 -8.21 10.04 -1.28
C LEU A 194 -8.18 8.61 -1.84
N PHE A 195 -9.11 7.75 -1.41
CA PHE A 195 -9.14 6.36 -1.88
C PHE A 195 -9.60 6.24 -3.33
N GLY A 196 -10.48 7.12 -3.80
CA GLY A 196 -10.87 7.24 -5.20
C GLY A 196 -9.69 7.63 -6.07
N TRP A 197 -8.89 8.62 -5.65
CA TRP A 197 -7.65 9.01 -6.34
C TRP A 197 -6.63 7.86 -6.39
N ILE A 198 -6.41 7.15 -5.29
CA ILE A 198 -5.54 5.95 -5.26
C ILE A 198 -6.05 4.90 -6.25
N GLY A 199 -7.36 4.65 -6.27
CA GLY A 199 -7.99 3.68 -7.17
C GLY A 199 -7.84 4.06 -8.65
N ILE A 200 -8.17 5.31 -9.00
CA ILE A 200 -8.05 5.85 -10.37
C ILE A 200 -6.58 5.83 -10.82
N SER A 201 -5.66 6.25 -9.95
CA SER A 201 -4.23 6.18 -10.21
C SER A 201 -3.78 4.75 -10.52
N GLY A 202 -4.30 3.76 -9.79
CA GLY A 202 -4.09 2.34 -10.06
C GLY A 202 -4.56 1.91 -11.44
N VAL A 203 -5.78 2.28 -11.84
CA VAL A 203 -6.33 2.00 -13.18
C VAL A 203 -5.47 2.65 -14.27
N CYS A 204 -5.06 3.90 -14.08
CA CYS A 204 -4.22 4.60 -15.04
C CYS A 204 -2.85 3.91 -15.22
N LYS A 205 -2.25 3.38 -14.14
CA LYS A 205 -1.00 2.59 -14.21
C LYS A 205 -1.21 1.25 -14.92
N LEU A 206 -2.32 0.56 -14.65
CA LEU A 206 -2.68 -0.68 -15.35
C LEU A 206 -2.86 -0.43 -16.86
N TYR A 207 -3.55 0.64 -17.22
CA TYR A 207 -3.75 1.04 -18.62
C TYR A 207 -2.43 1.44 -19.30
N ALA A 208 -1.56 2.19 -18.60
CA ALA A 208 -0.25 2.53 -19.12
C ALA A 208 0.58 1.26 -19.38
N ALA A 209 0.59 0.33 -18.43
CA ALA A 209 1.32 -0.93 -18.56
C ALA A 209 0.75 -1.87 -19.64
N SER A 210 -0.57 -1.85 -19.87
CA SER A 210 -1.25 -2.66 -20.90
C SER A 210 -0.98 -2.14 -22.31
N ARG A 211 -0.94 -0.81 -22.53
CA ARG A 211 -0.60 -0.22 -23.82
C ARG A 211 0.80 -0.61 -24.32
N TYR A 212 1.74 -0.87 -23.42
CA TYR A 212 3.05 -1.39 -23.80
C TYR A 212 3.02 -2.84 -24.31
N PHE A 213 1.97 -3.65 -24.06
CA PHE A 213 1.79 -4.96 -24.74
C PHE A 213 1.54 -4.80 -26.25
N GLY A 214 0.78 -3.79 -26.68
CA GLY A 214 0.38 -3.66 -28.08
C GLY A 214 1.47 -3.20 -29.04
N LEU A 215 2.52 -2.53 -28.54
CA LEU A 215 3.60 -1.97 -29.37
C LEU A 215 4.78 -2.92 -29.61
N GLN A 216 4.84 -4.07 -28.91
CA GLN A 216 5.89 -5.09 -29.12
C GLN A 216 5.40 -6.32 -29.91
N SER A 217 4.10 -6.39 -30.21
CA SER A 217 3.48 -7.47 -30.99
C SER A 217 3.05 -7.02 -32.40
N ALA A 218 3.56 -5.88 -32.87
CA ALA A 218 3.32 -5.34 -34.20
C ALA A 218 4.65 -5.19 -34.95
#